data_AF-A0A6I7QS45-F1
#
_entry.id   AF-A0A6I7QS45-F1
#
_cell.length_a   1.000
_cell.length_b   1.000
_cell.length_c   1.000
_cell.angle_alpha   90.00
_cell.angle_beta   90.00
_cell.angle_gamma   90.00
#
_symmetry.space_group_name_H-M   'P 1'
#
loop_
_entity.id
_entity.type
_entity.pdbx_description
1 polymer ?
#
loop_
_entity_poly.entity_id
_entity_poly.type
_entity_poly.pdbx_seq_one_letter_code
_entity_poly.pdbx_strand_id
1 'polypeptide(L)'
;MAHTQRSWGIWGIGRNLGQRRAVALEYLRSIYRYNPDTGVYTIDVRLADYSQAFSQWAHAWEEVPEVNPGVVQYLKECSDDIPLDAPLAIAFGLESGRDRNLEAQLITSIRKYFRYELFIERRRIRRLLKRVLQYVGIALAFLTSGIALEPASRGHLLFMTAHQGLYVGGWVFLWEAFHQFSFQRATIRRAISDYERFLKAEIRFDTDVN
;
A
#
# COMPACT_ATOMS: atom_id res chain seq x y z
N MET A 1 34.72 37.70 -33.97
CA MET A 1 34.54 37.07 -32.65
C MET A 1 33.04 36.98 -32.38
N ALA A 2 32.41 35.84 -32.67
CA ALA A 2 30.99 35.61 -32.45
C ALA A 2 30.84 34.58 -31.31
N HIS A 3 30.39 35.05 -30.15
CA HIS A 3 30.07 34.19 -29.01
C HIS A 3 28.64 33.69 -29.14
N THR A 4 28.49 32.41 -29.50
CA THR A 4 27.22 31.69 -29.52
C THR A 4 26.88 31.25 -28.10
N GLN A 5 25.92 31.92 -27.46
CA GLN A 5 25.42 31.57 -26.14
C GLN A 5 24.41 30.42 -26.28
N ARG A 6 24.84 29.17 -26.04
CA ARG A 6 23.94 28.00 -25.93
C ARG A 6 23.20 28.06 -24.60
N SER A 7 21.97 28.56 -24.65
CA SER A 7 20.95 28.40 -23.62
C SER A 7 20.54 26.91 -23.53
N TRP A 8 20.88 26.24 -22.44
CA TRP A 8 20.43 24.88 -22.14
C TRP A 8 19.05 24.94 -21.48
N GLY A 9 18.03 24.50 -22.23
CA GLY A 9 16.64 24.47 -21.79
C GLY A 9 16.37 23.36 -20.76
N ILE A 10 15.97 23.75 -19.54
CA ILE A 10 15.46 22.87 -18.47
C ILE A 10 13.99 22.45 -18.74
N TRP A 11 13.52 22.51 -19.99
CA TRP A 11 12.12 22.28 -20.40
C TRP A 11 11.83 20.88 -20.95
N GLY A 12 12.71 19.90 -20.70
CA GLY A 12 12.60 18.53 -21.23
C GLY A 12 12.00 17.48 -20.28
N ILE A 13 11.99 17.71 -18.97
CA ILE A 13 11.72 16.65 -17.97
C ILE A 13 10.21 16.36 -17.84
N GLY A 14 9.35 17.39 -17.89
CA GLY A 14 7.90 17.24 -17.72
C GLY A 14 7.19 16.52 -18.88
N ARG A 15 7.66 16.68 -20.13
CA ARG A 15 7.06 16.04 -21.31
C ARG A 15 7.26 14.52 -21.33
N ASN A 16 8.37 14.03 -20.77
CA ASN A 16 8.73 12.61 -20.80
C ASN A 16 7.89 11.77 -19.81
N LEU A 17 7.55 12.33 -18.64
CA LEU A 17 6.72 11.67 -17.64
C LEU A 17 5.28 11.44 -18.11
N GLY A 18 4.66 12.43 -18.76
CA GLY A 18 3.32 12.31 -19.31
C GLY A 18 3.24 11.25 -20.42
N GLN A 19 4.24 11.23 -21.32
CA GLN A 19 4.29 10.27 -22.41
C GLN A 19 4.50 8.83 -21.91
N ARG A 20 5.37 8.62 -20.92
CA ARG A 20 5.56 7.30 -20.29
C ARG A 20 4.30 6.81 -19.59
N ARG A 21 3.58 7.70 -18.89
CA ARG A 21 2.31 7.36 -18.25
C ARG A 21 1.25 7.00 -19.29
N ALA A 22 1.18 7.71 -20.41
CA ALA A 22 0.23 7.42 -21.49
C ALA A 22 0.45 6.02 -22.10
N VAL A 23 1.70 5.67 -22.43
CA VAL A 23 2.05 4.35 -22.96
C VAL A 23 1.73 3.23 -21.94
N ALA A 24 2.03 3.45 -20.66
CA ALA A 24 1.69 2.48 -19.62
C ALA A 24 0.17 2.28 -19.46
N LEU A 25 -0.61 3.37 -19.51
CA LEU A 25 -2.08 3.29 -19.45
C LEU A 25 -2.67 2.60 -20.69
N GLU A 26 -2.09 2.82 -21.87
CA GLU A 26 -2.47 2.11 -23.09
C GLU A 26 -2.18 0.62 -23.00
N TYR A 27 -1.01 0.23 -22.48
CA TYR A 27 -0.69 -1.17 -22.21
C TYR A 27 -1.66 -1.82 -21.22
N LEU A 28 -1.98 -1.15 -20.11
CA LEU A 28 -2.95 -1.66 -19.13
C LEU A 28 -4.35 -1.87 -19.72
N ARG A 29 -4.79 -0.99 -20.64
CA ARG A 29 -6.07 -1.15 -21.35
C ARG A 29 -6.08 -2.34 -22.30
N SER A 30 -4.92 -2.88 -22.68
CA SER A 30 -4.83 -4.10 -23.47
C SER A 30 -4.96 -5.37 -22.64
N ILE A 31 -4.66 -5.29 -21.32
CA ILE A 31 -4.72 -6.41 -20.39
C ILE A 31 -6.06 -6.44 -19.65
N TYR A 32 -6.53 -5.27 -19.19
CA TYR A 32 -7.72 -5.13 -18.36
C TYR A 32 -8.85 -4.48 -19.14
N ARG A 33 -10.08 -4.99 -18.95
CA ARG A 33 -11.27 -4.30 -19.45
C ARG A 33 -11.35 -2.91 -18.79
N TYR A 34 -11.44 -1.87 -19.60
CA TYR A 34 -11.46 -0.48 -19.15
C TYR A 34 -12.69 0.24 -19.72
N ASN A 35 -13.45 0.88 -18.84
CA ASN A 35 -14.55 1.75 -19.25
C ASN A 35 -14.06 3.20 -19.32
N PRO A 36 -14.00 3.83 -20.51
CA PRO A 36 -13.50 5.20 -20.66
C PRO A 36 -14.43 6.27 -20.06
N ASP A 37 -15.74 5.99 -19.94
CA ASP A 37 -16.72 6.94 -19.40
C ASP A 37 -16.63 7.04 -17.87
N THR A 38 -16.39 5.90 -17.21
CA THR A 38 -16.30 5.82 -15.74
C THR A 38 -14.87 5.79 -15.22
N GLY A 39 -13.89 5.53 -16.08
CA GLY A 39 -12.48 5.34 -15.71
C GLY A 39 -12.20 4.07 -14.92
N VAL A 40 -13.16 3.13 -14.87
CA VAL A 40 -13.07 1.90 -14.07
C VAL A 40 -12.28 0.84 -14.84
N TYR A 41 -11.33 0.22 -14.14
CA TYR A 41 -10.69 -1.01 -14.58
C TYR A 41 -11.42 -2.21 -13.98
N THR A 42 -11.72 -3.22 -14.80
CA THR A 42 -12.34 -4.46 -14.37
C THR A 42 -11.30 -5.57 -14.35
N ILE A 43 -11.15 -6.23 -13.19
CA ILE A 43 -10.38 -7.45 -13.06
C ILE A 43 -11.29 -8.63 -13.37
N ASP A 44 -10.92 -9.40 -14.40
CA ASP A 44 -11.63 -10.61 -14.79
C ASP A 44 -11.06 -11.82 -14.06
N VAL A 45 -11.92 -12.53 -13.34
CA VAL A 45 -11.59 -13.75 -12.62
C VAL A 45 -12.40 -14.90 -13.23
N ARG A 46 -11.72 -15.84 -13.89
CA ARG A 46 -12.35 -17.04 -14.46
C ARG A 46 -12.22 -18.21 -13.49
N LEU A 47 -13.34 -18.81 -13.14
CA LEU A 47 -13.42 -19.97 -12.25
C LEU A 47 -14.17 -21.09 -12.98
N ALA A 48 -13.69 -22.32 -12.87
CA ALA A 48 -14.42 -23.47 -13.42
C ALA A 48 -15.75 -23.66 -12.65
N ASP A 49 -15.68 -23.54 -11.33
CA ASP A 49 -16.82 -23.66 -10.43
C ASP A 49 -16.59 -22.87 -9.12
N TYR A 50 -17.65 -22.68 -8.33
CA TYR A 50 -17.61 -21.91 -7.09
C TYR A 50 -16.69 -22.50 -6.00
N SER A 51 -16.39 -23.80 -6.02
CA SER A 51 -15.49 -24.40 -5.03
C SER A 51 -14.08 -23.83 -5.11
N GLN A 52 -13.66 -23.37 -6.30
CA GLN A 52 -12.38 -22.68 -6.49
C GLN A 52 -12.36 -21.28 -5.87
N ALA A 53 -13.53 -20.67 -5.68
CA ALA A 53 -13.66 -19.34 -5.09
C ALA A 53 -13.42 -19.35 -3.57
N PHE A 54 -13.61 -20.50 -2.93
CA PHE A 54 -13.54 -20.67 -1.49
C PHE A 54 -12.30 -21.44 -1.04
N SER A 55 -11.89 -21.23 0.20
CA SER A 55 -10.76 -21.92 0.82
C SER A 55 -11.09 -23.39 1.07
N GLN A 56 -10.15 -24.28 0.76
CA GLN A 56 -10.24 -25.71 1.10
C GLN A 56 -10.21 -25.96 2.61
N TRP A 57 -9.76 -24.96 3.38
CA TRP A 57 -9.68 -25.02 4.84
C TRP A 57 -10.88 -24.36 5.54
N ALA A 58 -11.84 -23.82 4.79
CA ALA A 58 -13.04 -23.22 5.36
C ALA A 58 -13.78 -24.29 6.18
N HIS A 59 -14.14 -23.94 7.41
CA HIS A 59 -14.82 -24.90 8.27
C HIS A 59 -16.27 -25.09 7.84
N ALA A 60 -16.78 -26.32 7.91
CA ALA A 60 -18.15 -26.66 7.48
C ALA A 60 -19.27 -25.95 8.28
N TRP A 61 -18.95 -25.36 9.44
CA TRP A 61 -19.89 -24.61 10.28
C TRP A 61 -19.88 -23.10 10.00
N GLU A 62 -18.97 -22.60 9.16
CA GLU A 62 -18.94 -21.18 8.80
C GLU A 62 -20.16 -20.81 7.96
N GLU A 63 -20.90 -19.79 8.41
CA GLU A 63 -22.03 -19.24 7.65
C GLU A 63 -21.60 -18.64 6.30
N VAL A 64 -20.36 -18.14 6.23
CA VAL A 64 -19.76 -17.56 5.02
C VAL A 64 -18.34 -18.11 4.90
N PRO A 65 -18.08 -19.03 3.96
CA PRO A 65 -16.78 -19.66 3.80
C PRO A 65 -15.69 -18.63 3.48
N GLU A 66 -14.47 -18.87 3.96
CA GLU A 66 -13.33 -18.03 3.58
C GLU A 66 -13.08 -18.05 2.06
N VAL A 67 -12.71 -16.90 1.50
CA VAL A 67 -12.32 -16.80 0.09
C VAL A 67 -10.98 -17.51 -0.13
N ASN A 68 -10.81 -18.15 -1.29
CA ASN A 68 -9.57 -18.79 -1.66
C ASN A 68 -8.40 -17.77 -1.65
N PRO A 69 -7.29 -18.05 -0.93
CA PRO A 69 -6.12 -17.20 -0.91
C PRO A 69 -5.54 -16.91 -2.31
N GLY A 70 -5.64 -17.86 -3.25
CA GLY A 70 -5.18 -17.68 -4.62
C GLY A 70 -5.99 -16.63 -5.38
N VAL A 71 -7.32 -16.59 -5.19
CA VAL A 71 -8.19 -15.56 -5.78
C VAL A 71 -7.82 -14.19 -5.24
N VAL A 72 -7.64 -14.08 -3.92
CA VAL A 72 -7.21 -12.83 -3.28
C VAL A 72 -5.86 -12.36 -3.80
N GLN A 73 -4.89 -13.28 -3.90
CA GLN A 73 -3.56 -12.97 -4.37
C GLN A 73 -3.59 -12.43 -5.80
N TYR A 74 -4.32 -13.11 -6.69
CA TYR A 74 -4.54 -12.66 -8.06
C TYR A 74 -5.15 -11.25 -8.13
N LEU A 75 -6.18 -10.99 -7.31
CA LEU A 75 -6.78 -9.66 -7.23
C LEU A 75 -5.75 -8.60 -6.81
N LYS A 76 -4.95 -8.87 -5.77
CA LYS A 76 -3.91 -7.95 -5.29
C LYS A 76 -2.84 -7.68 -6.35
N GLU A 77 -2.38 -8.71 -7.04
CA GLU A 77 -1.41 -8.58 -8.14
C GLU A 77 -1.95 -7.67 -9.26
N CYS A 78 -3.20 -7.88 -9.68
CA CYS A 78 -3.83 -7.01 -10.67
C CYS A 78 -4.01 -5.57 -10.16
N SER A 79 -4.32 -5.42 -8.87
CA SER A 79 -4.47 -4.12 -8.22
C SER A 79 -3.17 -3.32 -8.17
N ASP A 80 -2.04 -4.02 -8.02
CA ASP A 80 -0.70 -3.41 -8.01
C ASP A 80 -0.29 -2.87 -9.38
N ASP A 81 -0.75 -3.51 -10.47
CA ASP A 81 -0.57 -3.05 -11.85
C ASP A 81 -1.46 -1.82 -12.17
N ILE A 82 -2.67 -1.79 -11.62
CA ILE A 82 -3.64 -0.72 -11.86
C ILE A 82 -3.33 0.52 -11.00
N PRO A 83 -3.26 1.74 -11.57
CA PRO A 83 -3.02 2.97 -10.82
C PRO A 83 -3.98 3.12 -9.64
N LEU A 84 -3.43 3.42 -8.45
CA LEU A 84 -4.18 3.47 -7.18
C LEU A 84 -5.31 4.53 -7.17
N ASP A 85 -5.17 5.56 -8.01
CA ASP A 85 -6.16 6.62 -8.23
C ASP A 85 -7.35 6.18 -9.09
N ALA A 86 -7.25 5.05 -9.81
CA ALA A 86 -8.32 4.54 -10.65
C ALA A 86 -9.29 3.63 -9.86
N PRO A 87 -10.61 3.76 -10.07
CA PRO A 87 -11.61 2.86 -9.49
C PRO A 87 -11.52 1.47 -10.10
N LEU A 88 -11.97 0.48 -9.32
CA LEU A 88 -11.84 -0.94 -9.63
C LEU A 88 -13.22 -1.62 -9.63
N ALA A 89 -13.41 -2.56 -10.54
CA ALA A 89 -14.50 -3.53 -10.52
C ALA A 89 -13.91 -4.95 -10.63
N ILE A 90 -14.66 -5.94 -10.15
CA ILE A 90 -14.28 -7.35 -10.22
C ILE A 90 -15.41 -8.07 -10.94
N ALA A 91 -15.09 -8.80 -11.99
CA ALA A 91 -16.04 -9.61 -12.73
C ALA A 91 -15.64 -11.09 -12.62
N PHE A 92 -16.53 -11.90 -12.04
CA PHE A 92 -16.37 -13.33 -11.98
C PHE A 92 -17.07 -13.98 -13.18
N GLY A 93 -16.33 -14.73 -13.98
CA GLY A 93 -16.86 -15.62 -15.02
C GLY A 93 -16.85 -17.06 -14.51
N LEU A 94 -17.99 -17.75 -14.62
CA LEU A 94 -18.16 -19.13 -14.19
C LEU A 94 -18.62 -20.02 -15.34
N GLU A 95 -18.02 -21.22 -15.44
CA GLU A 95 -18.42 -22.23 -16.41
C GLU A 95 -19.62 -23.07 -15.92
N SER A 96 -19.72 -23.29 -14.60
CA SER A 96 -20.70 -24.18 -13.97
C SER A 96 -22.12 -23.61 -13.78
N GLY A 97 -22.47 -22.50 -14.44
CA GLY A 97 -23.75 -21.81 -14.25
C GLY A 97 -23.81 -20.93 -12.99
N ARG A 98 -24.92 -20.19 -12.82
CA ARG A 98 -25.07 -19.18 -11.76
C ARG A 98 -25.84 -19.70 -10.55
N ASP A 99 -25.32 -19.41 -9.35
CA ASP A 99 -25.98 -19.66 -8.08
C ASP A 99 -25.93 -18.39 -7.23
N ARG A 100 -27.08 -17.71 -7.09
CA ARG A 100 -27.17 -16.43 -6.37
C ARG A 100 -26.76 -16.54 -4.90
N ASN A 101 -26.91 -17.70 -4.27
CA ASN A 101 -26.51 -17.89 -2.88
C ASN A 101 -24.98 -17.92 -2.79
N LEU A 102 -24.32 -18.71 -3.64
CA LEU A 102 -22.85 -18.77 -3.69
C LEU A 102 -22.24 -17.44 -4.13
N GLU A 103 -22.88 -16.71 -5.06
CA GLU A 103 -22.49 -15.35 -5.45
C GLU A 103 -22.52 -14.38 -4.27
N ALA A 104 -23.61 -14.39 -3.48
CA ALA A 104 -23.76 -13.55 -2.31
C ALA A 104 -22.76 -13.91 -1.19
N GLN A 105 -22.52 -15.20 -1.00
CA GLN A 105 -21.47 -15.68 -0.09
C GLN A 105 -20.11 -15.19 -0.53
N LEU A 106 -19.74 -15.36 -1.80
CA LEU A 106 -18.43 -14.92 -2.33
C LEU A 106 -18.21 -13.42 -2.18
N ILE A 107 -19.21 -12.60 -2.52
CA ILE A 107 -19.16 -11.14 -2.28
C ILE A 107 -18.89 -10.86 -0.80
N THR A 108 -19.58 -11.56 0.10
CA THR A 108 -19.44 -11.38 1.54
C THR A 108 -18.06 -11.84 2.03
N SER A 109 -17.56 -12.97 1.56
CA SER A 109 -16.23 -13.51 1.87
C SER A 109 -15.12 -12.54 1.46
N ILE A 110 -15.17 -12.02 0.23
CA ILE A 110 -14.21 -11.04 -0.29
C ILE A 110 -14.24 -9.75 0.55
N ARG A 111 -15.43 -9.22 0.83
CA ARG A 111 -15.60 -8.02 1.66
C ARG A 111 -15.11 -8.24 3.09
N LYS A 112 -15.36 -9.42 3.67
CA LYS A 112 -14.89 -9.81 5.00
C LYS A 112 -13.37 -9.86 5.03
N TYR A 113 -12.74 -10.47 4.03
CA TYR A 113 -11.29 -10.55 3.89
C TYR A 113 -10.65 -9.15 3.84
N PHE A 114 -11.05 -8.30 2.88
CA PHE A 114 -10.44 -6.97 2.74
C PHE A 114 -10.73 -6.04 3.93
N ARG A 115 -11.88 -6.21 4.60
CA ARG A 115 -12.19 -5.48 5.84
C ARG A 115 -11.28 -5.89 6.99
N TYR A 116 -11.01 -7.18 7.13
CA TYR A 116 -10.09 -7.70 8.13
C TYR A 116 -8.67 -7.18 7.87
N GLU A 117 -8.17 -7.31 6.64
CA GLU A 117 -6.85 -6.80 6.24
C GLU A 117 -6.71 -5.28 6.47
N LEU A 118 -7.73 -4.50 6.11
CA LEU A 118 -7.78 -3.07 6.39
C LEU A 118 -7.68 -2.77 7.90
N PHE A 119 -8.37 -3.55 8.74
CA PHE A 119 -8.28 -3.40 10.19
C PHE A 119 -6.85 -3.68 10.71
N ILE A 120 -6.20 -4.73 10.20
CA ILE A 120 -4.84 -5.10 10.57
C ILE A 120 -3.85 -3.99 10.18
N GLU A 121 -3.93 -3.47 8.96
CA GLU A 121 -3.03 -2.40 8.48
C GLU A 121 -3.27 -1.06 9.19
N ARG A 122 -4.54 -0.72 9.49
CA ARG A 122 -4.85 0.44 10.36
C ARG A 122 -4.32 0.27 11.78
N ARG A 123 -4.23 -0.95 12.31
CA ARG A 123 -3.56 -1.21 13.60
C ARG A 123 -2.05 -1.12 13.46
N ARG A 124 -1.49 -1.57 12.33
CA ARG A 124 -0.05 -1.51 12.03
C ARG A 124 0.45 -0.06 11.98
N ILE A 125 -0.26 0.85 11.31
CA ILE A 125 0.14 2.27 11.27
C ILE A 125 0.11 2.91 12.66
N ARG A 126 -0.88 2.59 13.50
CA ARG A 126 -0.92 3.07 14.89
C ARG A 126 0.27 2.55 15.71
N ARG A 127 0.66 1.29 15.54
CA ARG A 127 1.83 0.71 16.20
C ARG A 127 3.14 1.33 15.73
N LEU A 128 3.25 1.62 14.43
CA LEU A 128 4.40 2.33 13.85
C LEU A 128 4.54 3.72 14.46
N LEU A 129 3.44 4.51 14.50
CA LEU A 129 3.47 5.86 15.07
C LEU A 129 3.86 5.85 16.55
N LYS A 130 3.36 4.90 17.33
CA LYS A 130 3.79 4.73 18.74
C LYS A 130 5.28 4.46 18.86
N ARG A 131 5.84 3.60 17.99
CA ARG A 131 7.28 3.29 17.98
C ARG A 131 8.12 4.52 17.61
N VAL A 132 7.72 5.24 16.56
CA VAL A 132 8.37 6.48 16.13
C VAL A 132 8.36 7.50 17.28
N LEU A 133 7.24 7.68 17.96
CA LEU A 133 7.13 8.58 19.12
C LEU A 133 8.06 8.15 20.28
N GLN A 134 8.22 6.85 20.52
CA GLN A 134 9.16 6.34 21.52
C GLN A 134 10.61 6.70 21.15
N TYR A 135 11.03 6.48 19.90
CA TYR A 135 12.38 6.85 19.44
C TYR A 135 12.62 8.36 19.52
N VAL A 136 11.64 9.17 19.11
CA VAL A 136 11.72 10.64 19.26
C VAL A 136 11.82 11.03 20.73
N GLY A 137 11.04 10.41 21.63
CA GLY A 137 11.12 10.65 23.06
C GLY A 137 12.49 10.33 23.66
N ILE A 138 13.10 9.21 23.27
CA ILE A 138 14.44 8.82 23.68
C ILE A 138 15.49 9.80 23.13
N ALA A 139 15.39 10.16 21.84
CA ALA A 139 16.30 11.13 21.22
C ALA A 139 16.24 12.49 21.95
N LEU A 140 15.04 12.97 22.26
CA LEU A 140 14.85 14.19 23.03
C LEU A 140 15.44 14.07 24.44
N ALA A 141 15.23 12.94 25.13
CA ALA A 141 15.82 12.72 26.44
C ALA A 141 17.36 12.82 26.38
N PHE A 142 18.01 12.15 25.42
CA PHE A 142 19.45 12.20 25.21
C PHE A 142 19.96 13.63 24.93
N LEU A 143 19.28 14.36 24.05
CA LEU A 143 19.64 15.75 23.72
C LEU A 143 19.46 16.69 24.92
N THR A 144 18.35 16.57 25.66
CA THR A 144 18.11 17.37 26.87
C THR A 144 19.13 17.07 27.97
N SER A 145 19.50 15.80 28.15
CA SER A 145 20.57 15.40 29.07
C SER A 145 21.93 15.96 28.64
N GLY A 146 22.21 16.02 27.34
CA GLY A 146 23.42 16.63 26.80
C GLY A 146 23.52 18.12 27.17
N ILE A 147 22.45 18.88 26.97
CA ILE A 147 22.38 20.30 27.34
C ILE A 147 22.52 20.48 28.86
N ALA A 148 21.86 19.65 29.67
CA ALA A 148 21.96 19.72 31.12
C ALA A 148 23.38 19.40 31.65
N LEU A 149 24.15 18.57 30.94
CA LEU A 149 25.54 18.25 31.27
C LEU A 149 26.54 19.32 30.80
N GLU A 150 26.13 20.26 29.96
CA GLU A 150 27.01 21.27 29.36
C GLU A 150 27.76 22.12 30.41
N PRO A 151 27.13 22.61 31.50
CA PRO A 151 27.84 23.36 32.55
C PRO A 151 28.87 22.51 33.30
N ALA A 152 28.58 21.23 33.55
CA ALA A 152 29.45 20.29 34.27
C ALA A 152 30.60 19.75 33.40
N SER A 153 30.47 19.83 32.07
CA SER A 153 31.49 19.38 31.13
C SER A 153 32.70 20.33 31.02
N ARG A 154 32.58 21.58 31.48
CA ARG A 154 33.64 22.59 31.46
C ARG A 154 34.68 22.32 32.56
N GLY A 155 35.47 21.25 32.41
CA GLY A 155 36.62 20.97 33.29
C GLY A 155 36.99 19.50 33.45
N HIS A 156 36.13 18.57 33.03
CA HIS A 156 36.38 17.13 33.18
C HIS A 156 36.25 16.39 31.84
N LEU A 157 37.35 15.74 31.41
CA LEU A 157 37.44 14.95 30.17
C LEU A 157 36.33 13.88 30.03
N LEU A 158 35.96 13.20 31.13
CA LEU A 158 34.90 12.19 31.14
C LEU A 158 33.53 12.78 30.75
N PHE A 159 33.19 13.95 31.29
CA PHE A 159 31.92 14.62 31.00
C PHE A 159 31.88 15.20 29.58
N MET A 160 33.03 15.60 29.03
CA MET A 160 33.16 16.04 27.64
C MET A 160 32.88 14.89 26.65
N THR A 161 33.46 13.71 26.89
CA THR A 161 33.21 12.52 26.07
C THR A 161 31.76 12.03 26.20
N ALA A 162 31.21 12.03 27.42
CA ALA A 162 29.80 11.67 27.64
C ALA A 162 28.84 12.63 26.93
N HIS A 163 29.11 13.94 26.97
CA HIS A 163 28.36 14.95 26.24
C HIS A 163 28.35 14.66 24.74
N GLN A 164 29.52 14.41 24.13
CA GLN A 164 29.58 14.05 22.71
C GLN A 164 28.80 12.76 22.39
N GLY A 165 28.90 11.73 23.25
CA GLY A 165 28.14 10.49 23.13
C GLY A 165 26.62 10.70 23.18
N LEU A 166 26.12 11.62 24.02
CA LEU A 166 24.71 11.96 24.12
C LEU A 166 24.18 12.60 22.82
N TYR A 167 24.94 13.51 22.20
CA TYR A 167 24.56 14.12 20.93
C TYR A 167 24.55 13.10 19.78
N VAL A 168 25.58 12.25 19.70
CA VAL A 168 25.64 11.18 18.71
C VAL A 168 24.47 10.21 18.91
N GLY A 169 24.20 9.79 20.14
CA GLY A 169 23.08 8.91 20.46
C GLY A 169 21.72 9.53 20.11
N GLY A 170 21.51 10.80 20.48
CA GLY A 170 20.28 11.53 20.15
C GLY A 170 20.02 11.62 18.65
N TRP A 171 21.05 11.93 17.86
CA TRP A 171 20.94 11.95 16.40
C TRP A 171 20.70 10.57 15.79
N VAL A 172 21.38 9.51 16.28
CA VAL A 172 21.16 8.12 15.81
C VAL A 172 19.72 7.67 16.02
N PHE A 173 19.14 7.92 17.20
CA PHE A 173 17.74 7.61 17.45
C PHE A 173 16.77 8.44 16.61
N LEU A 174 17.12 9.70 16.33
CA LEU A 174 16.33 10.56 15.46
C LEU A 174 16.32 10.05 14.01
N TRP A 175 17.48 9.62 13.50
CA TRP A 175 17.58 9.01 12.17
C TRP A 175 16.75 7.73 12.06
N GLU A 176 16.78 6.86 13.08
CA GLU A 176 15.96 5.64 13.11
C GLU A 176 14.47 5.97 13.09
N ALA A 177 14.03 6.97 13.86
CA ALA A 177 12.65 7.45 13.84
C ALA A 177 12.25 7.95 12.44
N PHE A 178 13.11 8.71 11.77
CA PHE A 178 12.88 9.21 10.42
C PHE A 178 12.78 8.08 9.38
N HIS A 179 13.70 7.12 9.43
CA HIS A 179 13.71 5.97 8.52
C HIS A 179 12.41 5.15 8.66
N GLN A 180 12.01 4.80 9.89
CA GLN A 180 10.76 4.07 10.11
C GLN A 180 9.53 4.88 9.68
N PHE A 181 9.50 6.18 9.97
CA PHE A 181 8.38 7.04 9.61
C PHE A 181 8.22 7.21 8.11
N SER A 182 9.31 7.33 7.35
CA SER A 182 9.27 7.59 5.91
C SER A 182 8.87 6.33 5.12
N PHE A 183 9.70 5.28 5.19
CA PHE A 183 9.58 4.13 4.29
C PHE A 183 8.42 3.20 4.66
N GLN A 184 8.26 2.88 5.94
CA GLN A 184 7.21 1.92 6.35
C GLN A 184 5.81 2.53 6.25
N ARG A 185 5.65 3.83 6.54
CA ARG A 185 4.36 4.51 6.46
C ARG A 185 3.81 4.54 5.04
N ALA A 186 4.64 4.80 4.04
CA ALA A 186 4.21 4.87 2.65
C ALA A 186 3.61 3.52 2.19
N THR A 187 4.32 2.44 2.48
CA THR A 187 3.89 1.06 2.16
C THR A 187 2.56 0.71 2.83
N ILE A 188 2.42 0.99 4.13
CA ILE A 188 1.18 0.71 4.88
C ILE A 188 0.01 1.57 4.35
N ARG A 189 0.26 2.85 4.03
CA ARG A 189 -0.78 3.72 3.47
C ARG A 189 -1.24 3.28 2.09
N ARG A 190 -0.32 2.79 1.25
CA ARG A 190 -0.68 2.21 -0.05
C ARG A 190 -1.60 1.00 0.13
N ALA A 191 -1.23 0.07 1.00
CA ALA A 191 -2.07 -1.10 1.32
C ALA A 191 -3.46 -0.72 1.86
N ILE A 192 -3.53 0.26 2.77
CA ILE A 192 -4.81 0.78 3.28
C ILE A 192 -5.69 1.33 2.15
N SER A 193 -5.11 2.16 1.28
CA SER A 193 -5.84 2.74 0.15
C SER A 193 -6.32 1.66 -0.83
N ASP A 194 -5.51 0.63 -1.04
CA ASP A 194 -5.84 -0.47 -1.94
C ASP A 194 -6.99 -1.33 -1.40
N TYR A 195 -6.95 -1.68 -0.12
CA TYR A 195 -8.04 -2.41 0.54
C TYR A 195 -9.33 -1.59 0.61
N GLU A 196 -9.23 -0.28 0.82
CA GLU A 196 -10.39 0.62 0.73
C GLU A 196 -10.98 0.70 -0.68
N ARG A 197 -10.12 0.62 -1.71
CA ARG A 197 -10.55 0.52 -3.11
C ARG A 197 -11.31 -0.77 -3.37
N PHE A 198 -10.80 -1.92 -2.93
CA PHE A 198 -11.50 -3.21 -3.04
C PHE A 198 -12.85 -3.24 -2.31
N LEU A 199 -12.95 -2.59 -1.15
CA LEU A 199 -14.23 -2.52 -0.41
C LEU A 199 -15.30 -1.67 -1.11
N LYS A 200 -14.87 -0.72 -1.96
CA LYS A 200 -15.76 0.10 -2.80
C LYS A 200 -15.99 -0.50 -4.18
N ALA A 201 -15.17 -1.46 -4.60
CA ALA A 201 -15.24 -2.07 -5.90
C ALA A 201 -16.59 -2.78 -6.10
N GLU A 202 -17.14 -2.62 -7.29
CA GLU A 202 -18.33 -3.36 -7.68
C GLU A 202 -17.92 -4.80 -8.05
N ILE A 203 -18.65 -5.78 -7.52
CA ILE A 203 -18.43 -7.20 -7.82
C ILE A 203 -19.61 -7.67 -8.67
N ARG A 204 -19.32 -8.09 -9.89
CA ARG A 204 -20.29 -8.57 -10.88
C ARG A 204 -19.99 -10.02 -11.23
N PHE A 205 -21.00 -10.70 -11.74
CA PHE A 205 -20.90 -12.07 -12.23
C PHE A 205 -21.41 -12.08 -13.68
N ASP A 206 -20.50 -12.37 -14.60
CA ASP A 206 -20.75 -12.37 -16.03
C ASP A 206 -21.01 -13.81 -16.50
N THR A 207 -21.96 -13.97 -17.43
CA THR A 207 -22.30 -15.27 -18.04
C THR A 207 -21.58 -15.53 -19.36
N ASP A 208 -20.82 -14.56 -19.88
CA ASP A 208 -20.21 -14.69 -21.20
C ASP A 208 -18.97 -15.58 -21.14
N VAL A 209 -19.22 -16.85 -21.43
CA VAL A 209 -18.28 -17.75 -22.08
C VAL A 209 -18.19 -17.31 -23.55
N ASN A 210 -17.25 -16.43 -23.86
CA ASN A 210 -16.72 -16.27 -25.21
C ASN A 210 -15.23 -15.89 -25.16
#